data_AF-A0A5P1EE03-F1
#
_entry.id   AF-A0A5P1EE03-F1
#
_cell.length_a   1.000
_cell.length_b   1.000
_cell.length_c   1.000
_cell.angle_alpha   90.00
_cell.angle_beta   90.00
_cell.angle_gamma   90.00
#
_symmetry.space_group_name_H-M   'P 1'
#
loop_
_entity.id
_entity.type
_entity.pdbx_description
1 polymer ?
#
loop_
_entity_poly.entity_id
_entity_poly.type
_entity_poly.pdbx_seq_one_letter_code
_entity_poly.pdbx_strand_id
1 'polypeptide(L)'
;MSTAMWDVSNGEEVRAYRGHRNARSFVGMDVCNGGGLIGSGSESNEVFVYDLRWGDPIWVQDFGEEDEGEFVSAVCWREIGENECALVAGGREISKTVDRVNARGKHKGQE
;
A
#
# COMPACT_ATOMS: atom_id res chain seq x y z
N MET A 1 -10.65 8.04 1.27
CA MET A 1 -10.51 7.57 2.68
C MET A 1 -9.07 7.77 3.09
N SER A 2 -8.73 7.58 4.36
CA SER A 2 -7.36 7.67 4.82
C SER A 2 -7.05 6.60 5.86
N THR A 3 -5.84 6.07 5.80
CA THR A 3 -5.29 5.12 6.76
C THR A 3 -4.43 5.93 7.71
N ALA A 4 -4.54 5.71 9.01
CA ALA A 4 -3.78 6.48 9.98
C ALA A 4 -2.81 5.58 10.75
N MET A 5 -1.61 6.11 10.99
CA MET A 5 -0.64 5.59 11.96
C MET A 5 -0.83 6.33 13.27
N TRP A 6 -1.01 5.56 14.33
CA TRP A 6 -1.24 6.06 15.68
C TRP A 6 -0.07 5.65 16.56
N ASP A 7 0.36 6.57 17.42
CA ASP A 7 1.16 6.21 18.57
C ASP A 7 0.20 5.76 19.67
N VAL A 8 0.34 4.48 20.05
CA VAL A 8 -0.57 3.83 21.00
C VAL A 8 -0.33 4.34 22.43
N SER A 9 0.87 4.86 22.71
CA SER A 9 1.25 5.30 24.05
C SER A 9 0.62 6.65 24.43
N ASN A 10 0.53 7.58 23.48
CA ASN A 10 -0.10 8.89 23.64
C ASN A 10 -1.52 8.95 23.05
N GLY A 11 -1.92 7.97 22.22
CA GLY A 11 -3.20 7.96 21.54
C GLY A 11 -3.30 9.01 20.43
N GLU A 12 -2.17 9.50 19.92
CA GLU A 12 -2.13 10.57 18.92
C GLU A 12 -1.93 9.99 17.52
N GLU A 13 -2.59 10.62 16.55
CA GLU A 13 -2.33 10.34 15.14
C GLU A 13 -0.94 10.90 14.78
N VAL A 14 -0.03 10.01 14.41
CA VAL A 14 1.30 10.39 13.93
C VAL A 14 1.23 10.77 12.45
N ARG A 15 0.40 10.08 11.67
CA ARG A 15 0.26 10.34 10.23
C ARG A 15 -1.00 9.75 9.61
N ALA A 16 -1.55 10.46 8.62
CA ALA A 16 -2.51 9.92 7.65
C ALA A 16 -1.87 9.64 6.28
N TYR A 17 -2.14 8.46 5.75
CA TYR A 17 -1.86 7.99 4.40
C TYR A 17 -3.10 8.12 3.53
N ARG A 18 -3.00 8.88 2.44
CA ARG A 18 -4.14 9.29 1.59
C ARG A 18 -3.97 8.78 0.16
N GLY A 19 -5.07 8.77 -0.59
CA GLY A 19 -5.09 8.41 -2.03
C GLY A 19 -5.94 7.17 -2.31
N HIS A 20 -5.83 6.13 -1.48
CA HIS A 20 -6.64 4.93 -1.65
C HIS A 20 -8.16 5.20 -1.46
N ARG A 21 -8.96 4.44 -2.22
CA ARG A 21 -10.43 4.50 -2.17
C ARG A 21 -10.96 3.24 -1.52
N ASN A 22 -11.79 3.40 -0.49
CA ASN A 22 -12.39 2.27 0.21
C ASN A 22 -13.74 2.66 0.84
N ALA A 23 -14.81 2.66 0.06
CA ALA A 23 -16.12 3.19 0.46
C ALA A 23 -17.14 2.11 0.86
N ARG A 24 -16.99 0.87 0.39
CA ARG A 24 -17.99 -0.21 0.46
C ARG A 24 -17.44 -1.53 1.00
N SER A 25 -16.16 -1.81 0.77
CA SER A 25 -15.47 -3.06 1.04
C SER A 25 -14.38 -2.86 2.09
N PHE A 26 -13.92 -3.96 2.66
CA PHE A 26 -12.68 -3.97 3.42
C PHE A 26 -11.52 -4.28 2.47
N VAL A 27 -10.45 -3.49 2.54
CA VAL A 27 -9.20 -3.75 1.81
C VAL A 27 -8.12 -4.08 2.83
N GLY A 28 -7.31 -5.09 2.50
CA GLY A 28 -6.19 -5.50 3.33
C GLY A 28 -5.06 -4.47 3.29
N MET A 29 -4.30 -4.48 4.38
CA MET A 29 -3.09 -3.68 4.56
C MET A 29 -2.04 -4.54 5.24
N ASP A 30 -0.78 -4.33 4.89
CA ASP A 30 0.36 -5.00 5.53
C ASP A 30 1.58 -4.07 5.59
N VAL A 31 2.52 -4.37 6.49
CA VAL A 31 3.73 -3.56 6.73
C VAL A 31 4.99 -4.41 6.52
N CYS A 32 5.90 -3.93 5.68
CA CYS A 32 7.25 -4.48 5.61
C CYS A 32 8.16 -3.71 6.57
N ASN A 33 8.47 -4.31 7.72
CA ASN A 33 9.26 -3.66 8.77
C ASN A 33 10.69 -3.37 8.33
N GLY A 34 11.36 -4.33 7.69
CA GLY A 34 12.71 -4.14 7.17
C GLY A 34 12.81 -3.03 6.12
N GLY A 35 11.74 -2.81 5.33
CA GLY A 35 11.70 -1.76 4.31
C GLY A 35 11.13 -0.41 4.78
N GLY A 36 10.47 -0.37 5.94
CA GLY A 36 9.71 0.80 6.38
C GLY A 36 8.54 1.15 5.45
N LEU A 37 7.87 0.14 4.91
CA LEU A 37 6.82 0.29 3.90
C LEU A 37 5.46 -0.19 4.39
N ILE A 38 4.40 0.49 3.95
CA ILE A 38 3.01 0.04 4.09
C ILE A 38 2.48 -0.27 2.69
N GLY A 39 1.81 -1.40 2.54
CA GLY A 39 1.05 -1.76 1.35
C GLY A 39 -0.45 -1.74 1.67
N SER A 40 -1.27 -1.18 0.78
CA SER A 40 -2.73 -1.13 0.93
C SER A 40 -3.41 -1.49 -0.38
N GLY A 41 -4.42 -2.34 -0.31
CA GLY A 41 -5.37 -2.51 -1.42
C GLY A 41 -6.32 -1.30 -1.54
N SER A 42 -7.09 -1.28 -2.63
CA SER A 42 -8.09 -0.24 -2.95
C SER A 42 -9.25 -0.82 -3.75
N GLU A 43 -10.42 -0.19 -3.60
CA GLU A 43 -11.61 -0.43 -4.43
C GLU A 43 -11.46 0.06 -5.86
N SER A 44 -10.48 0.91 -6.14
CA SER A 44 -10.12 1.34 -7.49
C SER A 44 -9.29 0.29 -8.25
N ASN A 45 -9.28 -0.98 -7.81
CA ASN A 45 -8.43 -2.04 -8.35
C ASN A 45 -6.93 -1.69 -8.34
N GLU A 46 -6.51 -0.84 -7.41
CA GLU A 46 -5.13 -0.37 -7.24
C GLU A 46 -4.49 -0.90 -5.95
N VAL A 47 -3.16 -1.01 -5.96
CA VAL A 47 -2.34 -1.12 -4.75
C VAL A 47 -1.59 0.17 -4.53
N PHE A 48 -1.62 0.67 -3.29
CA PHE A 48 -0.85 1.81 -2.85
C PHE A 48 0.28 1.34 -1.94
N VAL A 49 1.48 1.85 -2.18
CA VAL A 49 2.62 1.68 -1.27
C VAL A 49 3.04 3.03 -0.72
N TYR A 50 3.19 3.07 0.60
CA TYR A 50 3.60 4.24 1.36
C TYR A 50 4.93 3.95 2.07
N ASP A 51 5.69 5.01 2.28
CA ASP A 51 6.83 4.99 3.19
C ASP A 51 6.37 5.45 4.57
N LEU A 52 6.83 4.81 5.63
CA LEU A 52 6.54 5.18 7.03
C LEU A 52 7.00 6.59 7.43
N ARG A 53 7.57 7.38 6.52
CA ARG A 53 7.97 8.78 6.73
C ARG A 53 7.05 9.79 6.05
N TRP A 54 6.24 9.40 5.06
CA TRP A 54 5.49 10.33 4.20
C TRP A 54 4.02 9.93 4.06
N GLY A 55 3.11 10.92 3.99
CA GLY A 55 1.66 10.67 3.93
C GLY A 55 1.14 10.38 2.52
N ASP A 56 1.93 10.72 1.50
CA ASP A 56 1.59 10.46 0.11
C ASP A 56 2.18 9.12 -0.34
N PRO A 57 1.52 8.42 -1.27
CA PRO A 57 2.05 7.18 -1.82
C PRO A 57 3.41 7.44 -2.52
N ILE A 58 4.32 6.49 -2.34
CA ILE A 58 5.59 6.44 -3.07
C ILE A 58 5.48 5.61 -4.34
N TRP A 59 4.47 4.75 -4.42
CA TRP A 59 4.18 3.92 -5.58
C TRP A 59 2.69 3.53 -5.60
N VAL A 60 2.12 3.44 -6.81
CA VAL A 60 0.74 3.02 -7.05
C VAL A 60 0.75 2.09 -8.25
N GLN A 61 0.04 0.98 -8.16
CA GLN A 61 -0.15 0.06 -9.27
C GLN A 61 -1.61 -0.17 -9.53
N ASP A 62 -2.00 0.18 -10.75
CA ASP A 62 -3.30 -0.10 -11.33
C ASP A 62 -3.27 -1.49 -11.99
N PHE A 63 -4.31 -2.29 -11.75
CA PHE A 63 -4.48 -3.60 -12.34
C PHE A 63 -5.53 -3.67 -13.46
N GLY A 64 -5.96 -2.52 -13.97
CA GLY A 64 -6.80 -2.42 -15.17
C GLY A 64 -8.30 -2.40 -14.89
N GLU A 65 -9.07 -2.47 -15.97
CA GLU A 65 -10.44 -1.96 -16.03
C GLU A 65 -11.37 -2.54 -14.94
N GLU A 66 -12.08 -1.60 -14.32
CA GLU A 66 -13.08 -1.77 -13.26
C GLU A 66 -14.29 -2.54 -13.80
N ASP A 67 -14.18 -3.85 -14.01
CA ASP A 67 -15.38 -4.69 -14.01
C ASP A 67 -16.09 -4.50 -12.65
N GLU A 68 -17.42 -4.40 -12.67
CA GLU A 68 -18.20 -4.07 -11.48
C GLU A 68 -17.88 -5.05 -10.32
N GLY A 69 -17.12 -4.57 -9.34
CA GLY A 69 -16.77 -5.32 -8.14
C GLY A 69 -15.39 -5.95 -8.12
N GLU A 70 -14.48 -5.61 -9.05
CA GLU A 70 -13.06 -5.88 -8.91
C GLU A 70 -12.40 -4.89 -7.94
N PHE A 71 -11.62 -5.42 -6.99
CA PHE A 71 -10.83 -4.64 -6.05
C PHE A 71 -9.70 -5.47 -5.46
N VAL A 72 -8.70 -4.78 -4.92
CA VAL A 72 -7.61 -5.45 -4.19
C VAL A 72 -8.05 -5.62 -2.74
N SER A 73 -8.48 -6.84 -2.40
CA SER A 73 -9.04 -7.17 -1.10
C SER A 73 -7.98 -7.51 -0.06
N ALA A 74 -6.80 -7.98 -0.48
CA ALA A 74 -5.72 -8.37 0.41
C ALA A 74 -4.35 -8.02 -0.16
N VAL A 75 -3.41 -7.72 0.72
CA VAL A 75 -1.99 -7.56 0.39
C VAL A 75 -1.13 -8.27 1.44
N CYS A 76 0.05 -8.73 1.05
CA CYS A 76 1.00 -9.40 1.94
C CYS A 76 2.43 -9.07 1.53
N TRP A 77 3.23 -8.58 2.48
CA TRP A 77 4.66 -8.38 2.29
C TRP A 77 5.43 -9.64 2.61
N ARG A 78 6.49 -9.85 1.84
CA ARG A 78 7.53 -10.83 2.14
C ARG A 78 8.86 -10.12 2.20
N GLU A 79 9.53 -10.23 3.34
CA GLU A 79 10.94 -9.84 3.48
C GLU A 79 11.81 -10.85 2.72
N ILE A 80 12.61 -10.35 1.78
CA ILE A 80 13.49 -11.15 0.91
C ILE A 80 14.95 -10.98 1.31
N GLY A 81 15.31 -9.82 1.85
CA GLY A 81 16.66 -9.50 2.29
C GLY A 81 16.70 -8.20 3.11
N GLU A 82 17.91 -7.72 3.43
CA GLU A 82 18.08 -6.45 4.13
C GLU A 82 17.47 -5.29 3.32
N ASN A 83 16.38 -4.71 3.84
CA ASN A 83 15.62 -3.64 3.21
C ASN A 83 14.99 -4.00 1.84
N GLU A 84 14.81 -5.29 1.54
CA GLU A 84 14.18 -5.76 0.29
C GLU A 84 12.88 -6.50 0.60
N CYS A 85 11.78 -6.00 0.04
CA CYS A 85 10.44 -6.56 0.22
C CYS A 85 9.80 -6.91 -1.15
N ALA A 86 9.04 -8.00 -1.21
CA ALA A 86 8.09 -8.24 -2.28
C ALA A 86 6.67 -8.11 -1.76
N LEU A 87 5.77 -7.65 -2.62
CA LEU A 87 4.36 -7.45 -2.29
C LEU A 87 3.51 -8.43 -3.11
N VAL A 88 2.63 -9.15 -2.46
CA VAL A 88 1.60 -9.92 -3.14
C VAL A 88 0.27 -9.21 -2.92
N ALA A 89 -0.52 -9.05 -3.98
CA ALA A 89 -1.87 -8.49 -3.91
C ALA A 89 -2.90 -9.51 -4.42
N GLY A 90 -4.05 -9.58 -3.75
CA GLY A 90 -5.12 -10.51 -4.08
C GLY A 90 -6.46 -9.80 -4.21
N GLY A 91 -7.27 -10.26 -5.16
CA GLY A 91 -8.62 -9.78 -5.42
C GLY A 91 -9.59 -10.93 -5.67
N ARG A 92 -10.76 -10.61 -6.25
CA ARG A 92 -11.90 -11.52 -6.39
C ARG A 92 -11.65 -12.68 -7.37
N GLU A 93 -10.91 -12.46 -8.46
CA GLU A 93 -10.64 -13.51 -9.46
C GLU A 93 -9.15 -13.76 -9.75
N ILE A 94 -8.21 -12.99 -9.19
CA ILE A 94 -6.80 -13.04 -9.59
C ILE A 94 -5.87 -12.87 -8.38
N SER A 95 -4.91 -13.79 -8.21
CA SER A 95 -3.67 -13.52 -7.48
C SER A 95 -2.80 -12.61 -8.35
N LYS A 96 -2.68 -11.33 -7.99
CA LYS A 96 -1.88 -10.35 -8.72
C LYS A 96 -0.53 -10.19 -8.02
N THR A 97 0.52 -10.72 -8.62
CA THR A 97 1.88 -10.59 -8.06
C THR A 97 2.43 -9.21 -8.39
N VAL A 98 2.87 -8.48 -7.37
CA VAL A 98 3.65 -7.25 -7.54
C VAL A 98 5.12 -7.59 -7.30
N ASP A 99 5.98 -7.27 -8.26
CA ASP A 99 7.41 -7.54 -8.11
C ASP A 99 8.08 -6.46 -7.23
N ARG A 100 9.23 -6.85 -6.67
CA ARG A 100 10.08 -6.13 -5.68
C ARG A 100 9.82 -4.63 -5.55
N VAL A 101 9.36 -4.22 -4.36
CA VAL A 101 9.20 -2.80 -4.00
C VAL A 101 10.21 -2.48 -2.91
N ASN A 102 11.00 -1.42 -3.12
CA ASN A 102 11.94 -0.92 -2.14
C ASN A 102 11.63 0.54 -1.81
N ALA A 103 12.02 0.96 -0.61
CA ALA A 103 11.98 2.35 -0.20
C ALA A 103 13.12 3.14 -0.90
N ARG A 104 13.23 3.10 -2.24
CA ARG A 104 14.10 4.03 -2.95
C ARG A 104 13.40 5.38 -2.96
N GLY A 105 13.94 6.28 -2.13
CA GLY A 105 13.39 7.61 -1.91
C GLY A 105 13.11 8.33 -3.22
N LYS A 106 12.03 9.14 -3.21
CA LYS A 106 11.82 10.20 -4.20
C LYS A 106 13.05 11.11 -4.21
N HIS A 107 13.99 10.83 -5.09
CA HIS A 107 15.00 11.77 -5.54
C HIS A 107 15.05 11.70 -7.07
N LYS A 108 14.17 12.47 -7.71
CA LYS A 108 14.48 13.35 -8.84
C LYS A 108 13.23 14.09 -9.34
N GLY A 109 13.29 15.42 -9.27
CA GLY A 109 12.72 16.36 -10.24
C GLY A 109 11.20 16.47 -10.32
N GLN A 110 10.63 17.39 -9.54
CA GLN A 110 9.65 18.28 -10.15
C GLN A 110 10.44 19.34 -10.93
N GLU A 111 10.37 19.29 -12.25
CA GLU A 111 10.59 20.43 -13.15
C GLU A 111 9.37 20.50 -14.07
#